data_AF-A0A662UFZ4-F1
#
_entry.id   AF-A0A662UFZ4-F1
#
_cell.length_a   1.000
_cell.length_b   1.000
_cell.length_c   1.000
_cell.angle_alpha   90.00
_cell.angle_beta   90.00
_cell.angle_gamma   90.00
#
_symmetry.space_group_name_H-M   'P 1'
#
loop_
_entity.id
_entity.type
_entity.pdbx_description
1 polymer ?
#
loop_
_entity_poly.entity_id
_entity_poly.type
_entity_poly.pdbx_seq_one_letter_code
_entity_poly.pdbx_strand_id
1 'polypeptide(L)'
;MVKKYVYSFEEGDWKNKKLLGGKGSSLAQMTQLGLPVPPGFTITTEACRDFYAPRREEMEKLVKELERNPPPSVRDEIIKRIWEIIDSLDLPEGLMEQVKEYMKKLEEKTGKEFGSAENPLLVSVRSGAAVSMPGMMDTVLNLGLNDETVRGLAKLSNNEWFAYDAYRRFLQMFGRIVLGIDEKLFDEVFEKYDKEFRKEVESKYPE
;
A
#
# COMPACT_ATOMS: atom_id res chain seq x y z
N MET A 1 -8.20 6.13 -28.14
CA MET A 1 -7.09 5.37 -27.53
C MET A 1 -7.21 5.52 -26.03
N VAL A 2 -7.12 4.41 -25.28
CA VAL A 2 -7.13 4.43 -23.81
C VAL A 2 -5.83 5.08 -23.32
N LYS A 3 -5.94 5.97 -22.33
CA LYS A 3 -4.79 6.70 -21.76
C LYS A 3 -3.90 5.74 -20.95
N LYS A 4 -2.58 5.89 -21.06
CA LYS A 4 -1.61 5.08 -20.29
C LYS A 4 -1.41 5.66 -18.90
N TYR A 5 -1.69 4.86 -17.88
CA TYR A 5 -1.60 5.24 -16.47
C TYR A 5 -0.55 4.45 -15.68
N VAL A 6 -0.02 3.36 -16.23
CA VAL A 6 0.91 2.49 -15.52
C VAL A 6 2.20 2.34 -16.31
N TYR A 7 3.33 2.49 -15.60
CA TYR A 7 4.68 2.39 -16.15
C TYR A 7 5.54 1.51 -15.26
N SER A 8 6.19 0.49 -15.82
CA SER A 8 7.26 -0.24 -15.13
C SER A 8 8.45 0.68 -14.83
N PHE A 9 9.29 0.30 -13.87
CA PHE A 9 10.52 1.05 -13.59
C PHE A 9 11.51 1.06 -14.76
N GLU A 10 11.45 0.07 -15.64
CA GLU A 10 12.33 -0.02 -16.81
C GLU A 10 11.91 0.93 -17.94
N GLU A 11 10.60 1.16 -18.11
CA GLU A 11 10.09 1.95 -19.23
C GLU A 11 9.73 3.41 -18.86
N GLY A 12 9.52 3.69 -17.57
CA GLY A 12 9.11 5.01 -17.11
C GLY A 12 10.20 6.05 -17.35
N ASP A 13 9.84 7.22 -17.92
CA ASP A 13 10.78 8.34 -18.01
C ASP A 13 11.03 8.93 -16.62
N TRP A 14 12.17 8.58 -16.02
CA TRP A 14 12.55 9.03 -14.68
C TRP A 14 12.70 10.56 -14.58
N LYS A 15 12.92 11.27 -15.69
CA LYS A 15 12.96 12.74 -15.70
C LYS A 15 11.58 13.34 -15.50
N ASN A 16 10.51 12.61 -15.84
CA ASN A 16 9.13 13.05 -15.70
C ASN A 16 8.59 12.83 -14.26
N LYS A 17 9.21 13.53 -13.29
CA LYS A 17 8.77 13.53 -11.88
C LYS A 17 7.34 14.00 -11.67
N LYS A 18 6.82 14.83 -12.59
CA LYS A 18 5.42 15.28 -12.55
C LYS A 18 4.47 14.12 -12.79
N LEU A 19 4.80 13.19 -13.68
CA LEU A 19 3.98 12.03 -14.04
C LEU A 19 4.15 10.86 -13.06
N LEU A 20 5.40 10.50 -12.71
CA LEU A 20 5.70 9.32 -11.89
C LEU A 20 5.75 9.61 -10.38
N GLY A 21 5.75 10.88 -9.99
CA GLY A 21 6.04 11.29 -8.61
C GLY A 21 7.52 11.10 -8.26
N GLY A 22 7.93 11.59 -7.07
CA GLY A 22 9.33 11.55 -6.65
C GLY A 22 9.89 10.13 -6.52
N LYS A 23 9.15 9.25 -5.83
CA LYS A 23 9.56 7.85 -5.58
C LYS A 23 9.57 7.02 -6.86
N GLY A 24 8.52 7.12 -7.69
CA GLY A 24 8.42 6.39 -8.96
C GLY A 24 9.55 6.77 -9.91
N SER A 25 9.85 8.07 -10.04
CA SER A 25 10.99 8.55 -10.83
C SER A 25 12.33 8.04 -10.30
N SER A 26 12.57 8.07 -8.98
CA SER A 26 13.81 7.55 -8.41
C SER A 26 13.96 6.04 -8.63
N LEU A 27 12.89 5.25 -8.47
CA LEU A 27 12.91 3.81 -8.73
C LEU A 27 13.19 3.51 -10.21
N ALA A 28 12.57 4.26 -11.13
CA ALA A 28 12.85 4.16 -12.55
C ALA A 28 14.32 4.50 -12.89
N GLN A 29 14.84 5.59 -12.32
CA GLN A 29 16.23 5.99 -12.51
C GLN A 29 17.20 4.91 -12.01
N MET A 30 17.01 4.42 -10.78
CA MET A 30 17.88 3.40 -10.20
C MET A 30 17.84 2.09 -11.00
N THR A 31 16.65 1.68 -11.45
CA THR A 31 16.48 0.47 -12.28
C THR A 31 17.21 0.62 -13.62
N GLN A 32 17.07 1.75 -14.31
CA GLN A 32 17.72 2.01 -15.59
C GLN A 32 19.24 2.22 -15.47
N LEU A 33 19.73 2.54 -14.27
CA LEU A 33 21.16 2.54 -13.95
C LEU A 33 21.73 1.15 -13.64
N GLY A 34 20.89 0.10 -13.61
CA GLY A 34 21.30 -1.27 -13.29
C GLY A 34 21.52 -1.54 -11.79
N LEU A 35 20.99 -0.69 -10.91
CA LEU A 35 21.02 -0.94 -9.47
C LEU A 35 20.05 -2.07 -9.09
N PRO A 36 20.31 -2.81 -7.99
CA PRO A 36 19.47 -3.94 -7.57
C PRO A 36 18.15 -3.47 -6.95
N VAL A 37 17.24 -3.00 -7.79
CA VAL A 37 15.89 -2.57 -7.43
C VAL A 37 14.93 -3.73 -7.67
N PRO A 38 14.11 -4.15 -6.69
CA PRO A 38 13.05 -5.12 -6.93
C PRO A 38 12.11 -4.65 -8.06
N PRO A 39 11.68 -5.55 -8.97
CA PRO A 39 10.83 -5.16 -10.08
C PRO A 39 9.51 -4.59 -9.57
N GLY A 40 9.00 -3.58 -10.27
CA GLY A 40 7.78 -2.88 -9.89
C GLY A 40 7.29 -1.94 -10.98
N PHE A 41 6.18 -1.28 -10.70
CA PHE A 41 5.58 -0.28 -11.57
C PHE A 41 5.00 0.88 -10.75
N THR A 42 4.73 1.99 -11.45
CA THR A 42 4.14 3.20 -10.91
C THR A 42 2.80 3.45 -11.58
N ILE A 43 1.76 3.67 -10.78
CA ILE A 43 0.50 4.29 -11.22
C ILE A 43 0.73 5.81 -11.20
N THR A 44 0.48 6.46 -12.33
CA THR A 44 0.86 7.87 -12.52
C THR A 44 0.03 8.84 -11.68
N THR A 45 0.58 10.04 -11.46
CA THR A 45 -0.16 11.17 -10.86
C THR A 45 -1.34 11.62 -11.72
N GLU A 46 -1.31 11.34 -13.03
CA GLU A 46 -2.45 11.59 -13.93
C GLU A 46 -3.62 10.66 -13.61
N ALA A 47 -3.38 9.39 -13.29
CA ALA A 47 -4.45 8.48 -12.85
C ALA A 47 -5.16 9.02 -11.61
N CYS A 48 -4.38 9.53 -10.64
CA CYS A 48 -4.91 10.18 -9.44
C CYS A 48 -5.71 11.44 -9.79
N ARG A 49 -5.21 12.28 -10.70
CA ARG A 49 -5.93 13.48 -11.15
C ARG A 49 -7.26 13.15 -11.81
N ASP A 50 -7.26 12.13 -12.68
CA ASP A 50 -8.45 11.73 -13.43
C ASP A 50 -9.46 11.04 -12.51
N PHE A 51 -9.00 10.30 -11.49
CA PHE A 51 -9.84 9.77 -10.41
C PHE A 51 -10.58 10.88 -9.66
N TYR A 52 -9.89 11.94 -9.25
CA TYR A 52 -10.49 13.06 -8.53
C TYR A 52 -11.22 14.08 -9.41
N ALA A 53 -11.08 14.01 -10.73
CA ALA A 53 -11.60 15.03 -11.65
C ALA A 53 -13.10 15.35 -11.46
N PRO A 54 -14.01 14.37 -11.24
CA PRO A 54 -15.44 14.65 -11.09
C PRO A 54 -15.80 15.48 -9.85
N ARG A 55 -14.95 15.45 -8.81
CA ARG A 55 -15.20 16.09 -7.50
C ARG A 55 -14.06 17.03 -7.09
N ARG A 56 -13.24 17.44 -8.05
CA ARG A 56 -11.98 18.16 -7.79
C ARG A 56 -12.17 19.45 -7.00
N GLU A 57 -13.13 20.28 -7.39
CA GLU A 57 -13.37 21.56 -6.71
C GLU A 57 -13.85 21.37 -5.26
N GLU A 58 -14.65 20.34 -5.01
CA GLU A 58 -15.13 19.98 -3.67
C GLU A 58 -13.96 19.49 -2.81
N MET A 59 -13.13 18.59 -3.33
CA MET A 59 -11.93 18.09 -2.68
C MET A 59 -10.91 19.20 -2.37
N GLU A 60 -10.65 20.11 -3.32
CA GLU A 60 -9.72 21.23 -3.12
C GLU A 60 -10.20 22.19 -2.01
N LYS A 61 -11.50 22.37 -1.83
CA LYS A 61 -12.06 23.16 -0.71
C LYS A 61 -11.84 22.46 0.63
N LEU A 62 -12.16 21.17 0.71
CA LEU A 62 -12.01 20.37 1.94
C LEU A 62 -10.53 20.28 2.38
N VAL A 63 -9.62 20.04 1.43
CA VAL A 63 -8.16 20.01 1.72
C VAL A 63 -7.67 21.36 2.22
N LYS A 64 -8.07 22.47 1.59
CA LYS A 64 -7.72 23.82 2.06
C LYS A 64 -8.25 24.10 3.46
N GLU A 65 -9.39 23.53 3.84
CA GLU A 65 -9.94 23.66 5.18
C GLU A 65 -9.12 22.84 6.19
N LEU A 66 -8.73 21.60 5.85
CA LEU A 66 -7.82 20.78 6.67
C LEU A 66 -6.46 21.45 6.88
N GLU A 67 -5.89 22.08 5.86
CA GLU A 67 -4.61 22.80 5.94
C GLU A 67 -4.63 23.97 6.92
N ARG A 68 -5.82 24.51 7.25
CA ARG A 68 -5.98 25.54 8.30
C ARG A 68 -5.90 24.98 9.72
N ASN A 69 -5.69 23.66 9.86
CA ASN A 69 -5.56 22.95 11.13
C ASN A 69 -6.78 23.19 12.06
N PRO A 70 -8.00 22.84 11.61
CA PRO A 70 -9.22 23.07 12.37
C PRO A 70 -9.28 22.21 13.65
N PRO A 71 -10.18 22.53 14.59
CA PRO A 71 -10.42 21.71 15.79
C PRO A 71 -10.70 20.23 15.45
N PRO A 72 -10.37 19.27 16.33
CA PRO A 72 -10.51 17.84 16.05
C PRO A 72 -11.90 17.43 15.52
N SER A 73 -12.99 17.94 16.11
CA SER A 73 -14.35 17.62 15.67
C SER A 73 -14.62 18.00 14.22
N VAL A 74 -14.18 19.20 13.82
CA VAL A 74 -14.34 19.70 12.44
C VAL A 74 -13.43 18.93 11.48
N ARG A 75 -12.20 18.61 11.92
CA ARG A 75 -11.28 17.77 11.15
C ARG A 75 -11.90 16.41 10.84
N ASP A 76 -12.50 15.76 11.83
CA ASP A 76 -13.10 14.43 11.68
C ASP A 76 -14.28 14.47 10.71
N GLU A 77 -15.11 15.52 10.77
CA GLU A 77 -16.20 15.76 9.82
C GLU A 77 -15.67 15.96 8.38
N ILE A 78 -14.61 16.76 8.20
CA ILE A 78 -14.00 16.97 6.88
C ILE A 78 -13.40 15.67 6.34
N ILE A 79 -12.68 14.91 7.17
CA ILE A 79 -12.09 13.62 6.78
C ILE A 79 -13.20 12.66 6.36
N LYS A 80 -14.29 12.56 7.14
CA LYS A 80 -15.44 11.74 6.78
C LYS A 80 -16.02 12.15 5.42
N ARG A 81 -16.16 13.46 5.18
CA ARG A 81 -16.67 13.96 3.91
C ARG A 81 -15.76 13.63 2.72
N ILE A 82 -14.45 13.71 2.93
CA ILE A 82 -13.45 13.31 1.92
C ILE A 82 -13.61 11.82 1.58
N TRP A 83 -13.77 10.96 2.59
CA TRP A 83 -14.00 9.53 2.36
C TRP A 83 -15.30 9.25 1.62
N GLU A 84 -16.41 9.90 2.00
CA GLU A 84 -17.68 9.78 1.27
C GLU A 84 -17.55 10.15 -0.22
N ILE A 85 -16.73 11.16 -0.53
CA ILE A 85 -16.43 11.53 -1.92
C ILE A 85 -15.61 10.45 -2.60
N ILE A 86 -14.51 10.01 -1.99
CA ILE A 86 -13.62 8.97 -2.53
C ILE A 86 -14.40 7.70 -2.83
N ASP A 87 -15.24 7.24 -1.91
CA ASP A 87 -16.05 6.02 -2.04
C ASP A 87 -17.13 6.13 -3.13
N SER A 88 -17.47 7.36 -3.54
CA SER A 88 -18.42 7.63 -4.62
C SER A 88 -17.78 7.74 -6.01
N LEU A 89 -16.45 7.70 -6.10
CA LEU A 89 -15.70 7.89 -7.34
C LEU A 89 -15.34 6.55 -7.99
N ASP A 90 -15.40 6.51 -9.31
CA ASP A 90 -14.93 5.39 -10.10
C ASP A 90 -13.46 5.57 -10.51
N LEU A 91 -12.74 4.45 -10.60
CA LEU A 91 -11.40 4.46 -11.17
C LEU A 91 -11.45 4.85 -12.66
N PRO A 92 -10.43 5.60 -13.16
CA PRO A 92 -10.35 5.95 -14.58
C PRO A 92 -10.45 4.73 -15.49
N GLU A 93 -11.15 4.90 -16.62
CA GLU A 93 -11.33 3.86 -17.62
C GLU A 93 -9.99 3.24 -18.05
N GLY A 94 -9.90 1.91 -18.00
CA GLY A 94 -8.71 1.17 -18.40
C GLY A 94 -7.56 1.16 -17.39
N LEU A 95 -7.68 1.84 -16.24
CA LEU A 95 -6.63 1.84 -15.22
C LEU A 95 -6.43 0.44 -14.63
N MET A 96 -7.50 -0.23 -14.22
CA MET A 96 -7.40 -1.53 -13.56
C MET A 96 -6.94 -2.63 -14.51
N GLU A 97 -7.30 -2.55 -15.78
CA GLU A 97 -6.82 -3.43 -16.84
C GLU A 97 -5.30 -3.32 -16.98
N GLN A 98 -4.77 -2.08 -16.98
CA GLN A 98 -3.34 -1.83 -17.00
C GLN A 98 -2.67 -2.36 -15.71
N VAL A 99 -3.23 -2.09 -14.52
CA VAL A 99 -2.67 -2.64 -13.27
C VAL A 99 -2.57 -4.16 -13.33
N LYS A 100 -3.61 -4.85 -13.79
CA LYS A 100 -3.61 -6.31 -13.98
C LYS A 100 -2.55 -6.76 -14.98
N GLU A 101 -2.38 -6.03 -16.09
CA GLU A 101 -1.33 -6.31 -17.07
C GLU A 101 0.07 -6.21 -16.46
N TYR A 102 0.37 -5.16 -15.70
CA TYR A 102 1.68 -5.00 -15.06
C TYR A 102 1.90 -5.95 -13.89
N MET A 103 0.85 -6.35 -13.17
CA MET A 103 0.93 -7.42 -12.17
C MET A 103 1.38 -8.73 -12.84
N LYS A 104 0.79 -9.12 -13.98
CA LYS A 104 1.24 -10.29 -14.74
C LYS A 104 2.70 -10.22 -15.15
N LYS A 105 3.16 -9.05 -15.61
CA LYS A 105 4.59 -8.84 -15.92
C LYS A 105 5.49 -9.00 -14.70
N LEU A 106 5.03 -8.61 -13.50
CA LEU A 106 5.76 -8.87 -12.25
C LEU A 106 5.81 -10.35 -11.92
N GLU A 107 4.70 -11.07 -12.11
CA GLU A 107 4.64 -12.51 -11.89
C GLU A 107 5.63 -13.25 -12.79
N GLU A 108 5.64 -12.93 -14.09
CA GLU A 108 6.58 -13.47 -15.07
C GLU A 108 8.04 -13.21 -14.69
N LYS A 109 8.37 -11.98 -14.26
CA LYS A 109 9.74 -11.61 -13.87
C LYS A 109 10.22 -12.25 -12.59
N THR A 110 9.33 -12.43 -11.62
CA THR A 110 9.68 -12.97 -10.31
C THR A 110 9.56 -14.49 -10.25
N GLY A 111 8.85 -15.10 -11.21
CA GLY A 111 8.47 -16.50 -11.18
C GLY A 111 7.55 -16.82 -10.01
N LYS A 112 6.74 -15.86 -9.54
CA LYS A 112 5.81 -15.98 -8.42
C LYS A 112 4.43 -15.48 -8.85
N GLU A 113 3.37 -15.92 -8.18
CA GLU A 113 2.00 -15.56 -8.56
C GLU A 113 1.26 -14.86 -7.42
N PHE A 114 0.56 -13.78 -7.74
CA PHE A 114 -0.18 -12.98 -6.78
C PHE A 114 -1.44 -13.74 -6.33
N GLY A 115 -1.48 -14.12 -5.06
CA GLY A 115 -2.55 -14.95 -4.51
C GLY A 115 -2.29 -16.46 -4.51
N SER A 116 -1.14 -16.93 -5.03
CA SER A 116 -0.81 -18.37 -5.02
C SER A 116 -0.50 -18.88 -3.61
N ALA A 117 -1.17 -19.97 -3.20
CA ALA A 117 -0.93 -20.64 -1.92
C ALA A 117 0.43 -21.39 -1.82
N GLU A 118 1.11 -21.64 -2.93
CA GLU A 118 2.40 -22.38 -2.94
C GLU A 118 3.60 -21.45 -3.12
N ASN A 119 3.57 -20.59 -4.14
CA ASN A 119 4.63 -19.65 -4.45
C ASN A 119 4.12 -18.19 -4.57
N PRO A 120 3.71 -17.59 -3.43
CA PRO A 120 3.06 -16.28 -3.42
C PRO A 120 3.99 -15.14 -3.85
N LEU A 121 3.48 -14.27 -4.72
CA LEU A 121 4.01 -12.93 -4.95
C LEU A 121 3.40 -11.96 -3.93
N LEU A 122 4.26 -11.27 -3.18
CA LEU A 122 3.87 -10.20 -2.25
C LEU A 122 4.39 -8.87 -2.77
N VAL A 123 3.59 -7.82 -2.64
CA VAL A 123 3.95 -6.47 -3.10
C VAL A 123 3.90 -5.45 -1.97
N SER A 124 4.65 -4.37 -2.15
CA SER A 124 4.52 -3.17 -1.32
C SER A 124 3.84 -2.07 -2.12
N VAL A 125 2.84 -1.41 -1.53
CA VAL A 125 2.15 -0.26 -2.11
C VAL A 125 2.59 0.98 -1.36
N ARG A 126 3.15 1.96 -2.08
CA ARG A 126 3.77 3.16 -1.50
C ARG A 126 3.28 4.39 -2.23
N SER A 127 2.65 5.32 -1.52
CA SER A 127 2.27 6.59 -2.12
C SER A 127 3.51 7.46 -2.40
N GLY A 128 3.47 8.23 -3.48
CA GLY A 128 4.56 9.12 -3.89
C GLY A 128 4.05 10.27 -4.74
N ALA A 129 3.85 11.44 -4.13
CA ALA A 129 3.56 12.67 -4.85
C ALA A 129 4.84 13.25 -5.49
N ALA A 130 4.68 14.22 -6.40
CA ALA A 130 5.81 14.96 -6.99
C ALA A 130 6.58 15.79 -5.95
N VAL A 131 5.90 16.22 -4.88
CA VAL A 131 6.50 16.90 -3.72
C VAL A 131 6.08 16.14 -2.46
N SER A 132 7.04 15.91 -1.57
CA SER A 132 6.83 15.16 -0.31
C SER A 132 5.85 15.91 0.60
N MET A 133 4.68 15.34 0.86
CA MET A 133 3.75 15.83 1.88
C MET A 133 3.92 15.01 3.16
N PRO A 134 4.37 15.62 4.28
CA PRO A 134 4.46 14.94 5.58
C PRO A 134 3.08 14.43 6.03
N GLY A 135 3.00 13.19 6.52
CA GLY A 135 1.76 12.62 7.07
C GLY A 135 0.81 11.94 6.07
N MET A 136 1.11 11.94 4.76
CA MET A 136 0.31 11.23 3.73
C MET A 136 1.07 10.08 3.04
N MET A 137 2.15 9.62 3.64
CA MET A 137 3.03 8.59 3.04
C MET A 137 2.88 7.24 3.71
N ASP A 138 1.69 6.68 3.62
CA ASP A 138 1.47 5.32 4.06
C ASP A 138 2.13 4.32 3.10
N THR A 139 2.73 3.29 3.71
CA THR A 139 3.30 2.15 3.02
C THR A 139 2.59 0.92 3.55
N VAL A 140 1.95 0.17 2.65
CA VAL A 140 1.42 -1.15 2.97
C VAL A 140 2.43 -2.17 2.45
N LEU A 141 3.04 -2.95 3.34
CA LEU A 141 3.91 -4.06 2.98
C LEU A 141 3.12 -5.36 2.98
N ASN A 142 3.68 -6.40 2.34
CA ASN A 142 3.18 -7.77 2.35
C ASN A 142 1.76 -7.94 1.78
N LEU A 143 1.33 -7.02 0.91
CA LEU A 143 0.04 -7.13 0.24
C LEU A 143 0.06 -8.36 -0.67
N GLY A 144 -0.96 -9.22 -0.51
CA GLY A 144 -1.03 -10.56 -1.11
C GLY A 144 -1.11 -11.68 -0.07
N LEU A 145 -0.82 -11.39 1.21
CA LEU A 145 -1.04 -12.34 2.30
C LEU A 145 -2.53 -12.53 2.61
N ASN A 146 -2.92 -13.78 2.78
CA ASN A 146 -4.22 -14.25 3.26
C ASN A 146 -4.03 -15.61 3.97
N ASP A 147 -5.12 -16.23 4.42
CA ASP A 147 -5.09 -17.49 5.19
C ASP A 147 -4.49 -18.69 4.43
N GLU A 148 -4.44 -18.61 3.10
CA GLU A 148 -3.84 -19.63 2.22
C GLU A 148 -2.38 -19.28 1.89
N THR A 149 -2.11 -18.06 1.42
CA THR A 149 -0.78 -17.63 0.96
C THR A 149 0.22 -17.52 2.10
N VAL A 150 -0.21 -17.24 3.33
CA VAL A 150 0.67 -17.27 4.52
C VAL A 150 1.27 -18.66 4.76
N ARG A 151 0.52 -19.73 4.46
CA ARG A 151 1.01 -21.11 4.58
C ARG A 151 2.07 -21.41 3.52
N GLY A 152 1.87 -20.90 2.30
CA GLY A 152 2.88 -20.93 1.25
C GLY A 152 4.16 -20.22 1.67
N LEU A 153 4.03 -19.01 2.22
CA LEU A 153 5.17 -18.26 2.74
C LEU A 153 5.92 -19.01 3.84
N ALA A 154 5.19 -19.61 4.80
CA ALA A 154 5.78 -20.40 5.89
C ALA A 154 6.60 -21.60 5.37
N LYS A 155 6.09 -22.30 4.36
CA LYS A 155 6.80 -23.42 3.72
C LYS A 155 8.05 -22.94 2.98
N LEU A 156 7.94 -21.87 2.20
CA LEU A 156 9.08 -21.33 1.43
C LEU A 156 10.19 -20.76 2.30
N SER A 157 9.84 -20.09 3.40
CA SER A 157 10.81 -19.53 4.34
C SER A 157 11.39 -20.56 5.29
N ASN A 158 10.80 -21.76 5.36
CA ASN A 158 11.01 -22.74 6.43
C ASN A 158 10.94 -22.08 7.83
N ASN A 159 10.05 -21.11 7.98
CA ASN A 159 9.93 -20.26 9.15
C ASN A 159 8.48 -19.77 9.30
N GLU A 160 7.70 -20.56 10.03
CA GLU A 160 6.29 -20.30 10.29
C GLU A 160 6.08 -19.01 11.08
N TRP A 161 6.91 -18.76 12.09
CA TRP A 161 6.85 -17.54 12.89
C TRP A 161 7.00 -16.28 12.02
N PHE A 162 7.98 -16.26 11.11
CA PHE A 162 8.18 -15.15 10.18
C PHE A 162 6.94 -14.91 9.29
N ALA A 163 6.33 -15.99 8.78
CA ALA A 163 5.19 -15.86 7.88
C ALA A 163 3.97 -15.25 8.61
N TYR A 164 3.67 -15.73 9.82
CA TYR A 164 2.56 -15.18 10.60
C TYR A 164 2.86 -13.81 11.22
N ASP A 165 4.13 -13.48 11.51
CA ASP A 165 4.54 -12.11 11.87
C ASP A 165 4.33 -11.15 10.70
N ALA A 166 4.70 -11.56 9.48
CA ALA A 166 4.43 -10.78 8.28
C ALA A 166 2.92 -10.60 8.03
N TYR A 167 2.13 -11.65 8.28
CA TYR A 167 0.68 -11.62 8.08
C TYR A 167 -0.04 -10.74 9.10
N ARG A 168 0.27 -10.84 10.40
CA ARG A 168 -0.32 -9.95 11.41
C ARG A 168 0.01 -8.48 11.14
N ARG A 169 1.24 -8.19 10.70
CA ARG A 169 1.67 -6.82 10.36
C ARG A 169 0.93 -6.31 9.13
N PHE A 170 0.71 -7.17 8.13
CA PHE A 170 -0.11 -6.83 6.99
C PHE A 170 -1.53 -6.46 7.42
N LEU A 171 -2.18 -7.27 8.25
CA LEU A 171 -3.53 -6.98 8.76
C LEU A 171 -3.58 -5.64 9.51
N GLN A 172 -2.60 -5.38 10.38
CA GLN A 172 -2.49 -4.10 11.10
C GLN A 172 -2.29 -2.91 10.15
N MET A 173 -1.33 -3.00 9.23
CA MET A 173 -1.06 -1.92 8.26
C MET A 173 -2.25 -1.68 7.34
N PHE A 174 -2.82 -2.74 6.76
CA PHE A 174 -3.96 -2.64 5.84
C PHE A 174 -5.21 -2.12 6.57
N GLY A 175 -5.50 -2.66 7.76
CA GLY A 175 -6.62 -2.20 8.57
C GLY A 175 -6.52 -0.72 8.93
N ARG A 176 -5.35 -0.26 9.39
CA ARG A 176 -5.13 1.14 9.74
C ARG A 176 -5.16 2.08 8.53
N ILE A 177 -4.41 1.74 7.48
CA ILE A 177 -4.16 2.63 6.34
C ILE A 177 -5.32 2.62 5.35
N VAL A 178 -5.85 1.45 5.02
CA VAL A 178 -6.83 1.28 3.93
C VAL A 178 -8.25 1.28 4.48
N LEU A 179 -8.48 0.63 5.63
CA LEU A 179 -9.81 0.50 6.22
C LEU A 179 -10.10 1.55 7.31
N GLY A 180 -9.11 2.38 7.68
CA GLY A 180 -9.28 3.43 8.68
C GLY A 180 -9.55 2.91 10.10
N ILE A 181 -9.16 1.68 10.42
CA ILE A 181 -9.34 1.07 11.74
C ILE A 181 -8.34 1.67 12.73
N ASP A 182 -8.80 2.03 13.93
CA ASP A 182 -7.92 2.56 14.98
C ASP A 182 -6.80 1.56 15.34
N GLU A 183 -5.56 2.03 15.31
CA GLU A 183 -4.36 1.25 15.61
C GLU A 183 -4.39 0.64 17.01
N LYS A 184 -5.02 1.34 17.98
CA LYS A 184 -5.14 0.88 19.37
C LYS A 184 -5.82 -0.48 19.49
N LEU A 185 -6.78 -0.77 18.60
CA LEU A 185 -7.49 -2.05 18.61
C LEU A 185 -6.55 -3.21 18.28
N PHE A 186 -5.56 -3.00 17.40
CA PHE A 186 -4.55 -4.01 17.10
C PHE A 186 -3.55 -4.17 18.25
N ASP A 187 -3.11 -3.06 18.83
CA ASP A 187 -2.14 -3.05 19.92
C ASP A 187 -2.70 -3.70 21.19
N GLU A 188 -3.97 -3.42 21.55
CA GLU A 188 -4.66 -4.04 22.68
C GLU A 188 -4.74 -5.57 22.54
N VAL A 189 -5.09 -6.05 21.34
CA VAL A 189 -5.14 -7.49 21.05
C VAL A 189 -3.74 -8.10 21.15
N PHE A 190 -2.73 -7.47 20.57
CA PHE A 190 -1.36 -7.98 20.60
C PHE A 190 -0.81 -8.04 22.03
N GLU A 191 -0.97 -6.97 22.80
CA GLU A 191 -0.53 -6.93 24.20
C GLU A 191 -1.19 -7.99 25.07
N LYS A 192 -2.48 -8.27 24.83
CA LYS A 192 -3.21 -9.32 25.55
C LYS A 192 -2.54 -10.69 25.33
N TYR A 193 -2.32 -11.06 24.08
CA TYR A 193 -1.72 -12.37 23.74
C TYR A 193 -0.24 -12.46 24.14
N ASP A 194 0.54 -11.38 24.02
CA ASP A 194 1.93 -11.35 24.47
C ASP A 194 2.05 -11.55 26.00
N LYS A 195 1.16 -10.90 26.79
CA LYS A 195 1.08 -11.12 28.24
C LYS A 195 0.68 -12.56 28.60
N GLU A 196 -0.27 -13.16 27.88
CA GLU A 196 -0.67 -14.57 28.08
C GLU A 196 0.48 -15.53 27.76
N PHE A 197 1.16 -15.33 26.63
CA PHE A 197 2.28 -16.16 26.21
C PHE A 197 3.46 -16.08 27.19
N ARG A 198 3.83 -14.88 27.67
CA ARG A 198 4.91 -14.72 28.65
C ARG A 198 4.64 -15.48 29.94
N LYS A 199 3.42 -15.42 30.46
CA LYS A 199 3.01 -16.20 31.64
C LYS A 199 3.15 -17.70 31.42
N GLU A 200 2.80 -18.19 30.24
CA GLU A 200 2.94 -19.61 29.89
C GLU A 200 4.42 -20.03 29.83
N VAL A 201 5.28 -19.20 29.23
CA VAL A 201 6.72 -19.44 29.15
C VAL A 201 7.37 -19.45 30.54
N GLU A 202 7.08 -18.44 31.37
CA GLU A 202 7.57 -18.35 32.75
C GLU A 202 7.12 -19.56 33.59
N SER A 203 5.89 -20.06 33.36
CA SER A 203 5.40 -21.25 34.03
C SER A 203 6.06 -22.55 33.54
N LYS A 204 6.45 -22.64 32.27
CA LYS A 204 7.06 -23.85 31.68
C LYS A 204 8.57 -23.91 31.86
N TYR A 205 9.22 -22.76 31.97
CA TYR A 205 10.67 -22.62 32.11
C TYR A 205 11.01 -21.67 33.27
N PRO A 206 10.72 -22.06 34.53
CA PRO A 206 11.16 -21.29 35.69
C PRO A 206 12.70 -21.31 35.77
N GLU A 207 13.29 -20.19 36.21
CA GLU A 207 14.76 -20.00 36.36
C GLU A 207 15.47 -21.13 37.15
#